data_AF-A0A7Y5G9X5-F1
#
_entry.id   AF-A0A7Y5G9X5-F1
#
_cell.length_a   1.000
_cell.length_b   1.000
_cell.length_c   1.000
_cell.angle_alpha   90.00
_cell.angle_beta   90.00
_cell.angle_gamma   90.00
#
_symmetry.space_group_name_H-M   'P 1'
#
loop_
_entity.id
_entity.type
_entity.pdbx_description
1 polymer ?
#
loop_
_entity_poly.entity_id
_entity_poly.type
_entity_poly.pdbx_seq_one_letter_code
_entity_poly.pdbx_strand_id
1 'polypeptide(L)'
;MIRNYLLVAFRTMLRNKIFSAINALGLALGLAGFWIIMQYVTFERSYDNFHVNAGNIYRVQLDQYKNNELIFKSSENYPAVGPALEKDFPEIVSNARLYNLGSKNNVVITYQDAPGGPIQFKHRRFLYADSSFLPMFSYKMIYGDAATALGEPFSMVISESYAKK
;
A
#
# COMPACT_ATOMS: atom_id res chain seq x y z
N MET A 1 6.52 28.29 43.11
CA MET A 1 7.53 27.29 43.54
C MET A 1 8.19 26.54 42.37
N ILE A 2 7.44 26.00 41.40
CA ILE A 2 7.97 25.31 40.19
C ILE A 2 9.07 26.10 39.47
N ARG A 3 8.92 27.43 39.34
CA ARG A 3 9.91 28.31 38.71
C ARG A 3 11.29 28.25 39.39
N ASN A 4 11.34 28.15 40.72
CA ASN A 4 12.61 28.03 41.44
C ASN A 4 13.24 26.65 41.25
N TYR A 5 12.44 25.58 41.25
CA TYR A 5 12.95 24.23 40.99
C TYR A 5 13.54 24.10 39.58
N LEU A 6 12.88 24.65 38.55
CA LEU A 6 13.40 24.67 37.18
C LEU A 6 14.69 25.49 37.06
N LEU A 7 14.77 26.66 37.72
CA LEU A 7 15.98 27.49 37.74
C LEU A 7 17.16 26.77 38.38
N VAL A 8 16.94 26.07 39.50
CA VAL A 8 17.99 25.32 40.20
C VAL A 8 18.46 24.12 39.38
N ALA A 9 17.54 23.39 38.74
CA ALA A 9 17.88 22.28 37.85
C ALA A 9 18.72 22.74 36.66
N PHE A 10 18.33 23.84 36.01
CA PHE A 10 19.06 24.40 34.87
C PHE A 10 20.48 24.88 35.24
N ARG A 11 20.63 25.59 36.37
CA ARG A 11 21.96 26.01 36.87
C ARG A 11 22.85 24.81 37.20
N THR A 12 22.27 23.74 37.74
CA THR A 12 23.01 22.51 38.05
C THR A 12 23.48 21.80 36.78
N MET A 13 22.63 21.73 35.75
CA MET A 13 22.99 21.18 34.44
C MET A 13 24.13 21.96 33.77
N LEU A 14 24.08 23.30 33.82
CA LEU A 14 25.14 24.17 33.29
C LEU A 14 26.46 24.07 34.07
N ARG A 15 26.43 23.72 35.35
CA ARG A 15 27.63 23.49 36.16
C ARG A 15 28.28 22.14 35.84
N ASN A 16 27.47 21.11 35.62
CA ASN A 16 27.90 19.74 35.31
C ASN A 16 27.72 19.40 33.82
N LYS A 17 28.38 20.16 32.94
CA LYS A 17 28.14 20.15 31.48
C LYS A 17 28.34 18.78 30.83
N ILE A 18 29.44 18.09 31.14
CA ILE A 18 29.78 16.79 30.53
C ILE A 18 28.75 15.73 30.91
N PHE A 19 28.47 15.59 32.22
CA PHE A 19 27.48 14.64 32.72
C PHE A 19 26.08 14.91 32.16
N SER A 20 25.68 16.17 32.11
CA SER A 20 24.37 16.56 31.56
C SER A 20 24.30 16.29 30.05
N ALA A 21 25.39 16.53 29.31
CA ALA A 21 25.46 16.26 27.87
C ALA A 21 25.36 14.77 27.56
N ILE A 22 26.08 13.90 28.29
CA ILE A 22 26.00 12.43 28.09
C ILE A 22 24.57 11.93 28.32
N ASN A 23 23.93 12.33 29.41
CA ASN A 23 22.55 11.92 29.71
C ASN A 23 21.55 12.47 28.69
N ALA A 24 21.69 13.73 28.30
CA ALA A 24 20.82 14.36 27.30
C ALA A 24 20.97 13.69 25.93
N LEU A 25 22.19 13.37 25.50
CA LEU A 25 22.45 12.65 24.24
C LEU A 25 21.90 11.23 24.28
N GLY A 26 22.11 10.49 25.37
CA GLY A 26 21.54 9.14 25.53
C GLY A 26 20.02 9.14 25.44
N LEU A 27 19.37 10.08 26.13
CA LEU A 27 17.92 10.25 26.06
C LEU A 27 17.45 10.67 24.65
N ALA A 28 18.15 11.61 24.02
CA ALA A 28 17.82 12.08 22.67
C ALA A 28 17.94 10.96 21.64
N LEU A 29 18.98 10.13 21.72
CA LEU A 29 19.15 8.97 20.83
C LEU A 29 18.07 7.91 21.06
N GLY A 30 17.70 7.63 22.32
CA GLY A 30 16.61 6.72 22.64
C GLY A 30 15.27 7.21 22.09
N LEU A 31 14.96 8.49 22.27
CA LEU A 31 13.75 9.11 21.71
C LEU A 31 13.77 9.13 20.18
N ALA A 32 14.91 9.43 19.56
CA ALA A 32 15.04 9.41 18.11
C ALA A 32 14.77 8.01 17.54
N GLY A 33 15.35 6.97 18.14
CA GLY A 33 15.10 5.58 17.75
C GLY A 33 13.62 5.19 17.88
N PHE A 34 12.98 5.55 19.00
CA PHE A 34 11.54 5.34 19.19
C PHE A 34 10.70 6.04 18.12
N TRP A 35 11.00 7.32 17.82
CA TRP A 35 10.27 8.09 16.82
C TRP A 35 10.39 7.50 15.41
N ILE A 36 11.58 7.02 15.02
CA ILE A 36 11.77 6.39 13.71
C ILE A 36 10.90 5.13 13.60
N ILE A 37 10.88 4.28 14.64
CA ILE A 37 10.06 3.06 14.65
C ILE A 37 8.57 3.42 14.64
N MET A 38 8.15 4.40 15.45
CA MET A 38 6.75 4.85 15.50
C MET A 38 6.28 5.39 14.15
N GLN A 39 7.12 6.18 13.48
CA GLN A 39 6.83 6.69 12.15
C GLN A 39 6.69 5.56 11.13
N TYR A 40 7.57 4.57 11.17
CA TYR A 40 7.49 3.39 10.31
C TYR A 40 6.16 2.63 10.53
N VAL A 41 5.79 2.34 11.79
CA VAL A 41 4.53 1.67 12.10
C VAL A 41 3.31 2.48 11.65
N THR A 42 3.35 3.80 11.82
CA THR A 42 2.28 4.70 11.39
C THR A 42 2.15 4.69 9.86
N PHE A 43 3.28 4.73 9.15
CA PHE A 43 3.32 4.64 7.70
C PHE A 43 2.72 3.31 7.21
N GLU A 44 3.16 2.18 7.74
CA GLU A 44 2.64 0.84 7.39
C GLU A 44 1.13 0.74 7.63
N ARG A 45 0.64 1.30 8.74
CA ARG A 45 -0.80 1.33 9.02
C ARG A 45 -1.58 2.28 8.11
N SER A 46 -0.96 3.32 7.58
CA SER A 46 -1.62 4.33 6.76
C SER A 46 -1.80 3.93 5.29
N TYR A 47 -1.04 2.94 4.81
CA TYR A 47 -0.88 2.67 3.38
C TYR A 47 -2.21 2.42 2.64
N ASP A 48 -3.12 1.62 3.22
CA ASP A 48 -4.39 1.25 2.58
C ASP A 48 -5.63 1.94 3.22
N ASN A 49 -5.44 2.83 4.19
CA ASN A 49 -6.54 3.46 4.94
C ASN A 49 -7.32 4.53 4.16
N PHE A 50 -6.94 4.83 2.92
CA PHE A 50 -7.63 5.83 2.10
C PHE A 50 -8.90 5.28 1.42
N HIS A 51 -9.10 3.96 1.42
CA HIS A 51 -10.32 3.36 0.89
C HIS A 51 -11.48 3.50 1.88
N VAL A 52 -12.63 3.97 1.39
CA VAL A 52 -13.85 4.18 2.22
C VAL A 52 -14.28 2.90 2.92
N ASN A 53 -14.12 1.74 2.26
CA ASN A 53 -14.49 0.42 2.76
C ASN A 53 -13.29 -0.43 3.17
N ALA A 54 -12.14 0.17 3.52
CA ALA A 54 -10.90 -0.57 3.82
C ALA A 54 -11.09 -1.72 4.83
N GLY A 55 -11.93 -1.54 5.85
CA GLY A 55 -12.21 -2.57 6.87
C GLY A 55 -13.00 -3.79 6.37
N ASN A 56 -13.60 -3.71 5.18
CA ASN A 56 -14.44 -4.76 4.58
C ASN A 56 -13.83 -5.34 3.29
N ILE A 57 -12.58 -4.98 2.97
CA ILE A 57 -11.87 -5.50 1.80
C ILE A 57 -10.88 -6.54 2.29
N TYR A 58 -11.01 -7.76 1.79
CA TYR A 58 -10.20 -8.88 2.20
C TYR A 58 -9.47 -9.49 1.00
N ARG A 59 -8.23 -9.94 1.24
CA ARG A 59 -7.45 -10.71 0.26
C ARG A 59 -7.52 -12.19 0.60
N VAL A 60 -8.02 -12.99 -0.33
CA VAL A 60 -8.08 -14.45 -0.17
C VAL A 60 -6.70 -15.05 -0.44
N GLN A 61 -6.20 -15.83 0.51
CA GLN A 61 -4.91 -16.52 0.42
C GLN A 61 -5.15 -18.01 0.13
N LEU A 62 -4.22 -18.63 -0.59
CA LEU A 62 -4.17 -20.06 -0.86
C LEU A 62 -3.11 -20.71 0.02
N ASP A 63 -3.56 -21.56 0.94
CA ASP A 63 -2.71 -22.43 1.76
C ASP A 63 -2.95 -23.87 1.36
N GLN A 64 -1.90 -24.61 0.96
CA GLN A 64 -2.00 -26.02 0.63
C GLN A 64 -1.29 -26.85 1.68
N TYR A 65 -1.98 -27.90 2.13
CA TYR A 65 -1.49 -28.83 3.14
C TYR A 65 -1.30 -30.21 2.53
N LYS A 66 -0.27 -30.92 2.96
CA LYS A 66 -0.04 -32.34 2.69
C LYS A 66 0.34 -33.01 3.99
N ASN A 67 -0.37 -34.08 4.37
CA ASN A 67 -0.17 -34.77 5.65
C ASN A 67 -0.21 -33.81 6.86
N ASN A 68 -1.15 -32.87 6.88
CA ASN A 68 -1.26 -31.80 7.89
C ASN A 68 -0.08 -30.80 7.97
N GLU A 69 0.88 -30.87 7.06
CA GLU A 69 1.97 -29.89 6.96
C GLU A 69 1.69 -28.88 5.86
N LEU A 70 1.91 -27.60 6.14
CA LEU A 70 1.80 -26.53 5.15
C LEU A 70 2.94 -26.66 4.14
N ILE A 71 2.60 -26.95 2.88
CA ILE A 71 3.58 -27.15 1.81
C ILE A 71 3.63 -26.00 0.82
N PHE A 72 2.59 -25.18 0.75
CA PHE A 72 2.53 -24.05 -0.17
C PHE A 72 1.63 -22.94 0.40
N LYS A 73 2.06 -21.70 0.20
CA LYS A 73 1.36 -20.49 0.63
C LYS A 73 1.48 -19.44 -0.46
N SER A 74 0.37 -18.92 -0.95
CA SER A 74 0.36 -17.92 -2.01
C SER A 74 -0.80 -16.94 -1.88
N SER A 75 -0.60 -15.72 -2.38
CA SER A 75 -1.69 -14.76 -2.60
C SER A 75 -2.33 -14.91 -3.98
N GLU A 76 -1.77 -15.77 -4.85
CA GLU A 76 -2.37 -16.16 -6.12
C GLU A 76 -3.30 -17.34 -5.88
N ASN A 77 -4.51 -17.26 -6.42
CA ASN A 77 -5.54 -18.26 -6.22
C ASN A 77 -6.14 -18.73 -7.55
N TYR A 78 -6.89 -19.83 -7.52
CA TYR A 78 -7.58 -20.33 -8.70
C TYR A 78 -8.69 -19.36 -9.12
N PRO A 79 -8.88 -19.10 -10.43
CA PRO A 79 -9.83 -18.09 -10.91
C PRO A 79 -11.29 -18.27 -10.48
N ALA A 80 -11.67 -19.50 -10.10
CA ALA A 80 -13.02 -19.88 -9.67
C ALA A 80 -13.31 -19.54 -8.21
N VAL A 81 -12.30 -19.28 -7.38
CA VAL A 81 -12.48 -19.06 -5.93
C VAL A 81 -13.30 -17.81 -5.65
N GLY A 82 -13.01 -16.68 -6.31
CA GLY A 82 -13.77 -15.44 -6.14
C GLY A 82 -15.27 -15.60 -6.43
N PRO A 83 -15.65 -16.08 -7.63
CA PRO A 83 -17.05 -16.34 -7.97
C PRO A 83 -17.74 -17.37 -7.07
N ALA A 84 -17.04 -18.42 -6.64
CA ALA A 84 -17.59 -19.41 -5.72
C ALA A 84 -17.88 -18.79 -4.35
N LEU A 85 -16.98 -17.96 -3.83
CA LEU A 85 -17.17 -17.26 -2.56
C LEU A 85 -18.37 -16.31 -2.61
N GLU A 86 -18.48 -15.50 -3.67
CA GLU A 86 -19.63 -14.60 -3.84
C GLU A 86 -20.97 -15.35 -3.96
N LYS A 87 -20.95 -16.55 -4.57
CA LYS A 87 -22.14 -17.39 -4.70
C LYS A 87 -22.55 -18.05 -3.38
N ASP A 88 -21.58 -18.58 -2.64
CA ASP A 88 -21.85 -19.44 -1.48
C ASP A 88 -21.99 -18.66 -0.16
N PHE A 89 -21.49 -17.42 -0.11
CA PHE A 89 -21.53 -16.56 1.07
C PHE A 89 -22.25 -15.22 0.77
N PRO A 90 -23.48 -15.01 1.24
CA PRO A 90 -24.27 -13.81 0.93
C PRO A 90 -23.67 -12.51 1.52
N GLU A 91 -22.75 -12.60 2.48
CA GLU A 91 -22.04 -11.46 3.03
C GLU A 91 -20.99 -10.87 2.06
N ILE A 92 -20.60 -11.64 1.04
CA ILE A 92 -19.64 -11.21 0.02
C ILE A 92 -20.43 -10.50 -1.09
N VAL A 93 -20.37 -9.17 -1.07
CA VAL A 93 -21.13 -8.32 -2.01
C VAL A 93 -20.49 -8.22 -3.39
N SER A 94 -19.17 -8.42 -3.49
CA SER A 94 -18.42 -8.35 -4.75
C SER A 94 -17.05 -9.02 -4.58
N ASN A 95 -16.55 -9.62 -5.65
CA ASN A 95 -15.18 -10.10 -5.77
C ASN A 95 -14.45 -9.43 -6.94
N ALA A 96 -13.12 -9.30 -6.84
CA ALA A 96 -12.27 -8.87 -7.95
C ALA A 96 -10.97 -9.66 -7.93
N ARG A 97 -10.53 -10.11 -9.11
CA ARG A 97 -9.24 -10.78 -9.30
C ARG A 97 -8.22 -9.80 -9.85
N LEU A 98 -6.98 -9.99 -9.43
CA LEU A 98 -5.82 -9.28 -9.93
C LEU A 98 -4.78 -10.26 -10.43
N TYR A 99 -4.20 -9.99 -11.59
CA TYR A 99 -3.10 -10.76 -12.14
C TYR A 99 -1.95 -9.85 -12.56
N ASN A 100 -0.80 -10.00 -11.91
CA ASN A 100 0.38 -9.18 -12.17
C ASN A 100 1.18 -9.72 -13.36
N LEU A 101 0.86 -9.22 -14.55
CA LEU A 101 1.62 -9.51 -15.77
C LEU A 101 2.96 -8.75 -15.80
N GLY A 102 3.00 -7.53 -15.26
CA GLY A 102 4.17 -6.65 -15.34
C GLY A 102 5.41 -7.24 -14.66
N SER A 103 5.25 -7.79 -13.47
CA SER A 103 6.37 -8.37 -12.71
C SER A 103 6.86 -9.68 -13.31
N LYS A 104 5.99 -10.45 -13.98
CA LYS A 104 6.32 -11.76 -14.55
C LYS A 104 6.90 -11.63 -15.95
N ASN A 105 6.33 -10.74 -16.78
CA ASN A 105 6.57 -10.72 -18.22
C ASN A 105 7.16 -9.40 -18.73
N ASN A 106 7.49 -8.44 -17.86
CA ASN A 106 8.20 -7.21 -18.26
C ASN A 106 7.49 -6.48 -19.42
N VAL A 107 6.19 -6.20 -19.24
CA VAL A 107 5.30 -5.64 -20.27
C VAL A 107 5.87 -4.34 -20.85
N VAL A 108 5.82 -4.18 -22.18
CA VAL A 108 6.15 -2.92 -22.84
C VAL A 108 4.85 -2.28 -23.32
N ILE A 109 4.61 -1.03 -22.93
CA ILE A 109 3.49 -0.22 -23.40
C ILE A 109 4.05 0.81 -24.38
N THR A 110 3.43 0.89 -25.55
CA THR A 110 3.80 1.83 -26.60
C THR A 110 2.63 2.77 -26.86
N TYR A 111 2.86 4.07 -26.77
CA TYR A 111 1.93 5.07 -27.28
C TYR A 111 2.43 5.52 -28.65
N GLN A 112 1.80 4.99 -29.71
CA GLN A 112 2.25 5.22 -31.08
C GLN A 112 2.00 6.65 -31.55
N ASP A 113 0.86 7.22 -31.18
CA ASP A 113 0.43 8.55 -31.64
C ASP A 113 0.86 9.69 -30.69
N ALA A 114 1.96 9.49 -29.96
CA ALA A 114 2.43 10.49 -29.02
C ALA A 114 2.94 11.76 -29.75
N PRO A 115 2.70 12.96 -29.20
CA PRO A 115 3.26 14.19 -29.74
C PRO A 115 4.80 14.13 -29.72
N GLY A 116 5.43 14.08 -30.90
CA GLY A 116 6.89 13.92 -31.03
C GLY A 116 7.36 12.52 -31.44
N GLY A 117 6.43 11.61 -31.74
CA GLY A 117 6.71 10.26 -32.25
C GLY A 117 6.51 9.17 -31.18
N PRO A 118 6.54 7.88 -31.58
CA PRO A 118 6.19 6.78 -30.69
C PRO A 118 7.05 6.73 -29.43
N ILE A 119 6.40 6.69 -28.26
CA ILE A 119 7.06 6.51 -26.95
C ILE A 119 6.82 5.10 -26.41
N GLN A 120 7.84 4.51 -25.80
CA GLN A 120 7.80 3.15 -25.28
C GLN A 120 8.29 3.08 -23.84
N PHE A 121 7.56 2.37 -23.01
CA PHE A 121 7.90 2.20 -21.59
C PHE A 121 7.80 0.75 -21.18
N LYS A 122 8.87 0.27 -20.53
CA LYS A 122 8.85 -1.02 -19.84
C LYS A 122 8.16 -0.87 -18.49
N HIS A 123 7.16 -1.71 -18.22
CA HIS A 123 6.33 -1.61 -17.05
C HIS A 123 6.30 -2.91 -16.23
N ARG A 124 6.75 -2.79 -14.97
CA ARG A 124 6.69 -3.86 -13.98
C ARG A 124 5.41 -3.87 -13.13
N ARG A 125 4.62 -2.79 -13.15
CA ARG A 125 3.38 -2.65 -12.36
C ARG A 125 2.16 -2.64 -13.28
N PHE A 126 2.06 -3.68 -14.10
CA PHE A 126 0.92 -3.90 -14.98
C PHE A 126 0.06 -5.03 -14.42
N LEU A 127 -1.21 -4.73 -14.16
CA LEU A 127 -2.17 -5.65 -13.57
C LEU A 127 -3.33 -5.83 -14.55
N TYR A 128 -3.73 -7.06 -14.81
CA TYR A 128 -5.11 -7.32 -15.20
C TYR A 128 -5.99 -7.30 -13.96
N ALA A 129 -7.16 -6.71 -14.10
CA ALA A 129 -8.14 -6.58 -13.05
C ALA A 129 -9.53 -6.87 -13.62
N ASP A 130 -10.39 -7.50 -12.82
CA ASP A 130 -11.81 -7.58 -13.15
C ASP A 130 -12.45 -6.17 -13.11
N SER A 131 -13.59 -6.02 -13.81
CA SER A 131 -14.34 -4.76 -13.88
C SER A 131 -14.81 -4.24 -12.51
N SER A 132 -15.03 -5.15 -11.56
CA SER A 132 -15.40 -4.87 -10.17
C SER A 132 -14.27 -4.28 -9.33
N PHE A 133 -13.02 -4.31 -9.80
CA PHE A 133 -11.88 -3.79 -9.04
C PHE A 133 -12.05 -2.31 -8.70
N LEU A 134 -12.18 -1.42 -9.69
CA LEU A 134 -12.25 0.02 -9.41
C LEU A 134 -13.50 0.41 -8.59
N PRO A 135 -14.69 -0.20 -8.76
CA PRO A 135 -15.83 0.03 -7.87
C PRO A 135 -15.61 -0.40 -6.41
N MET A 136 -14.89 -1.52 -6.19
CA MET A 136 -14.60 -2.01 -4.84
C MET A 136 -13.63 -1.09 -4.08
N PHE A 137 -12.73 -0.40 -4.79
CA PHE A 137 -11.70 0.44 -4.22
C PHE A 137 -12.00 1.93 -4.43
N SER A 138 -11.83 2.77 -3.40
CA SER A 138 -12.16 4.21 -3.50
C SER A 138 -11.10 5.07 -4.21
N TYR A 139 -10.64 4.65 -5.40
CA TYR A 139 -9.71 5.45 -6.20
C TYR A 139 -10.42 6.68 -6.80
N LYS A 140 -9.78 7.84 -6.66
CA LYS A 140 -10.27 9.07 -7.29
C LYS A 140 -9.89 9.09 -8.78
N MET A 141 -10.88 9.03 -9.66
CA MET A 141 -10.68 9.19 -11.09
C MET A 141 -10.52 10.68 -11.44
N ILE A 142 -9.46 11.01 -12.18
CA ILE A 142 -9.25 12.38 -12.71
C ILE A 142 -10.02 12.55 -14.03
N TYR A 143 -10.11 11.47 -14.81
CA TYR A 143 -10.83 11.39 -16.08
C TYR A 143 -11.47 10.00 -16.22
N GLY A 144 -12.65 9.94 -16.84
CA GLY A 144 -13.43 8.71 -16.99
C GLY A 144 -14.24 8.35 -15.73
N ASP A 145 -14.89 7.18 -15.78
CA ASP A 145 -15.76 6.68 -14.72
C ASP A 145 -15.22 5.32 -14.20
N ALA A 146 -14.99 5.22 -12.89
CA ALA A 146 -14.52 4.00 -12.24
C ALA A 146 -15.47 2.82 -12.43
N ALA A 147 -16.78 3.07 -12.57
CA ALA A 147 -17.79 2.03 -12.74
C ALA A 147 -17.72 1.33 -14.11
N THR A 148 -17.27 2.04 -15.15
CA THR A 148 -17.27 1.53 -16.52
C THR A 148 -15.88 1.38 -17.13
N ALA A 149 -14.84 1.96 -16.53
CA ALA A 149 -13.50 2.04 -17.11
C ALA A 149 -12.85 0.69 -17.45
N LEU A 150 -13.23 -0.39 -16.76
CA LEU A 150 -12.72 -1.75 -16.99
C LEU A 150 -13.82 -2.72 -17.47
N GLY A 151 -14.94 -2.20 -17.98
CA GLY A 151 -16.07 -3.01 -18.45
C GLY A 151 -15.85 -3.64 -19.83
N GLU A 152 -15.08 -2.99 -20.69
CA GLU A 152 -14.85 -3.41 -22.07
C GLU A 152 -13.48 -4.11 -22.23
N PRO A 153 -13.36 -5.10 -23.14
CA PRO A 153 -12.07 -5.68 -23.51
C PRO A 153 -11.08 -4.61 -24.00
N PHE A 154 -9.79 -4.82 -23.73
CA PHE A 154 -8.70 -3.92 -24.14
C PHE A 154 -8.82 -2.48 -23.62
N SER A 155 -9.63 -2.25 -22.58
CA SER A 155 -9.60 -1.02 -21.80
C SER A 155 -8.43 -1.02 -20.81
N MET A 156 -7.97 0.18 -20.45
CA MET A 156 -6.85 0.35 -19.50
C MET A 156 -7.05 1.62 -18.69
N VAL A 157 -6.76 1.52 -17.39
CA VAL A 157 -6.63 2.68 -16.51
C VAL A 157 -5.17 2.87 -16.16
N ILE A 158 -4.70 4.10 -16.27
CA ILE A 158 -3.33 4.51 -15.93
C ILE A 158 -3.36 5.56 -14.83
N SER A 159 -2.33 5.58 -13.98
CA SER A 159 -2.22 6.64 -12.98
C SER A 159 -1.82 7.97 -13.62
N GLU A 160 -2.15 9.07 -12.96
CA GLU A 160 -1.77 10.42 -13.40
C GLU A 160 -0.26 10.55 -13.65
N SER A 161 0.54 10.00 -12.75
CA SER A 161 2.00 10.02 -12.87
C SER A 161 2.50 9.29 -14.12
N TYR A 162 1.76 8.31 -14.62
CA TYR A 162 2.07 7.62 -15.88
C TYR A 162 1.55 8.37 -17.09
N ALA A 163 0.36 8.97 -17.00
CA ALA A 163 -0.19 9.80 -18.08
C ALA A 163 0.67 11.04 -18.40
N LYS A 164 1.44 11.54 -17.42
CA LYS A 164 2.33 12.71 -17.58
C LYS A 164 3.76 12.37 -18.02
N LYS A 165 4.11 11.09 -18.17
CA LYS A 165 5.42 10.67 -18.68
C LYS A 165 5.45 10.66 -20.20
#